data_AF-A0A9Q8JH72-F1
#
_entry.id   AF-A0A9Q8JH72-F1
#
_cell.length_a   1.000
_cell.length_b   1.000
_cell.length_c   1.000
_cell.angle_alpha   90.00
_cell.angle_beta   90.00
_cell.angle_gamma   90.00
#
_symmetry.space_group_name_H-M   'P 1'
#
loop_
_entity.id
_entity.type
_entity.pdbx_description
1 polymer ?
#
loop_
_entity_poly.entity_id
_entity_poly.type
_entity_poly.pdbx_seq_one_letter_code
_entity_poly.pdbx_strand_id
1 'polypeptide(L)'
;MIKKWLLMAISAVLIWLGVGINQQAYATVDFDSIPLSELRFSYDEFNVHQWGMVMDDDKIALVLNMNPKGTGQGYGFQGSGYHFQLANQDVYMDMAPGNSAPTKLGESASVTFNLYNANTNSTNRVTGKIVVRDAPNNNTTQILMIEIPIADMVSNPALVGDIKLTNANLGDQSVVVSGASTAPMVAAALGGVIVLVLGILIFQSHRR
;
A
#
# COMPACT_ATOMS: atom_id res chain seq x y z
N MET A 1 51.59 9.50 -21.60
CA MET A 1 51.74 8.62 -20.41
C MET A 1 51.36 9.42 -19.17
N ILE A 2 50.14 9.24 -18.66
CA ILE A 2 49.67 9.91 -17.44
C ILE A 2 50.26 9.16 -16.23
N LYS A 3 51.02 9.86 -15.39
CA LYS A 3 51.75 9.28 -14.25
C LYS A 3 50.75 8.75 -13.21
N LYS A 4 50.98 7.52 -12.69
CA LYS A 4 50.15 6.83 -11.68
C LYS A 4 49.72 7.69 -10.48
N TRP A 5 50.52 8.67 -10.10
CA TRP A 5 50.24 9.60 -9.01
C TRP A 5 49.08 10.59 -9.30
N LEU A 6 48.84 10.92 -10.58
CA LEU A 6 47.74 11.80 -10.98
C LEU A 6 46.39 11.07 -10.92
N LEU A 7 46.35 9.76 -11.19
CA LEU A 7 45.13 8.95 -11.01
C LEU A 7 44.79 8.78 -9.52
N MET A 8 45.80 8.59 -8.65
CA MET A 8 45.58 8.49 -7.20
C MET A 8 45.07 9.82 -6.59
N ALA A 9 45.54 10.96 -7.10
CA ALA A 9 45.04 12.26 -6.67
C ALA A 9 43.57 12.50 -7.08
N ILE A 10 43.14 12.03 -8.25
CA ILE A 10 41.74 12.13 -8.70
C ILE A 10 40.83 11.21 -7.86
N SER A 11 41.27 9.98 -7.55
CA SER A 11 40.52 9.08 -6.68
C SER A 11 40.42 9.58 -5.24
N ALA A 12 41.46 10.23 -4.70
CA ALA A 12 41.42 10.78 -3.34
C ALA A 12 40.51 12.02 -3.25
N VAL A 13 40.45 12.85 -4.30
CA VAL A 13 39.57 14.03 -4.34
C VAL A 13 38.09 13.62 -4.48
N LEU A 14 37.78 12.54 -5.21
CA LEU A 14 36.40 12.01 -5.29
C LEU A 14 35.89 11.42 -3.96
N ILE A 15 36.78 10.87 -3.13
CA ILE A 15 36.44 10.36 -1.79
C ILE A 15 36.32 11.51 -0.76
N TRP A 16 37.06 12.62 -0.95
CA TRP A 16 37.01 13.79 -0.06
C TRP A 16 35.90 14.80 -0.41
N LEU A 17 35.39 14.79 -1.65
CA LEU A 17 34.28 15.65 -2.09
C LEU A 17 32.89 15.10 -1.75
N GLY A 18 32.78 14.03 -0.97
CA GLY A 18 31.47 13.53 -0.54
C GLY A 18 30.59 13.09 -1.71
N VAL A 19 31.17 12.73 -2.86
CA VAL A 19 30.48 11.91 -3.86
C VAL A 19 30.53 10.46 -3.38
N GLY A 20 30.09 10.27 -2.13
CA GLY A 20 29.53 9.02 -1.72
C GLY A 20 28.38 8.76 -2.66
N ILE A 21 28.43 7.62 -3.31
CA ILE A 21 27.31 7.02 -4.02
C ILE A 21 26.10 7.24 -3.12
N ASN A 22 25.20 8.16 -3.52
CA ASN A 22 23.89 8.32 -2.90
C ASN A 22 23.13 7.03 -3.19
N GLN A 23 23.46 5.95 -2.49
CA GLN A 23 22.41 5.09 -2.00
C GLN A 23 21.70 5.97 -0.98
N GLN A 24 20.66 6.67 -1.43
CA GLN A 24 19.60 7.05 -0.52
C GLN A 24 19.23 5.75 0.18
N ALA A 25 19.68 5.61 1.42
CA ALA A 25 19.08 4.69 2.34
C ALA A 25 17.67 5.25 2.54
N TYR A 26 16.76 4.89 1.64
CA TYR A 26 15.36 5.20 1.78
C TYR A 26 14.97 4.65 3.15
N ALA A 27 14.42 5.52 4.00
CA ALA A 27 13.93 5.10 5.29
C ALA A 27 12.93 3.97 5.03
N THR A 28 13.09 2.83 5.70
CA THR A 28 12.07 1.78 5.72
C THR A 28 10.72 2.43 6.00
N VAL A 29 9.70 2.15 5.18
CA VAL A 29 8.38 2.76 5.36
C VAL A 29 7.90 2.50 6.78
N ASP A 30 7.59 3.58 7.50
CA ASP A 30 6.93 3.49 8.80
C ASP A 30 5.43 3.27 8.59
N PHE A 31 5.03 2.01 8.55
CA PHE A 31 3.63 1.61 8.37
C PHE A 31 2.70 2.16 9.46
N ASP A 32 3.19 2.38 10.68
CA ASP A 32 2.37 2.92 11.77
C ASP A 32 2.09 4.43 11.57
N SER A 33 2.82 5.12 10.68
CA SER A 33 2.61 6.53 10.33
C SER A 33 1.58 6.77 9.21
N ILE A 34 1.16 5.71 8.50
CA ILE A 34 0.24 5.81 7.37
C ILE A 34 -1.17 6.18 7.87
N PRO A 35 -1.75 7.31 7.42
CA PRO A 35 -3.12 7.68 7.80
C PRO A 35 -4.13 6.63 7.34
N LEU A 36 -4.92 6.12 8.28
CA LEU A 36 -5.97 5.14 8.02
C LEU A 36 -7.34 5.80 7.89
N SER A 37 -8.15 5.30 6.96
CA SER A 37 -9.55 5.67 6.78
C SER A 37 -10.47 4.47 6.94
N GLU A 38 -11.67 4.69 7.45
CA GLU A 38 -12.65 3.62 7.63
C GLU A 38 -13.13 3.07 6.28
N LEU A 39 -13.28 1.75 6.25
CA LEU A 39 -13.80 0.96 5.16
C LEU A 39 -14.93 0.09 5.71
N ARG A 40 -16.15 0.30 5.21
CA ARG A 40 -17.36 -0.39 5.63
C ARG A 40 -18.47 -0.20 4.62
N PHE A 41 -19.41 -1.12 4.56
CA PHE A 41 -20.65 -0.84 3.83
C PHE A 41 -21.40 0.32 4.48
N SER A 42 -22.01 1.18 3.65
CA SER A 42 -22.75 2.36 4.14
C SER A 42 -23.86 2.05 5.15
N TYR A 43 -24.39 0.83 5.12
CA TYR A 43 -25.41 0.33 6.04
C TYR A 43 -24.86 -0.45 7.25
N ASP A 44 -23.55 -0.64 7.35
CA ASP A 44 -22.91 -1.48 8.37
C ASP A 44 -22.10 -0.63 9.37
N GLU A 45 -22.52 -0.63 10.63
CA GLU A 45 -21.83 0.03 11.73
C GLU A 45 -21.00 -0.92 12.59
N PHE A 46 -21.12 -2.24 12.37
CA PHE A 46 -20.47 -3.27 13.15
C PHE A 46 -19.19 -3.78 12.50
N ASN A 47 -19.22 -4.07 11.20
CA ASN A 47 -18.07 -4.57 10.46
C ASN A 47 -17.32 -3.38 9.86
N VAL A 48 -16.49 -2.78 10.70
CA VAL A 48 -15.67 -1.63 10.34
C VAL A 48 -14.24 -2.09 10.18
N HIS A 49 -13.67 -1.84 9.01
CA HIS A 49 -12.27 -2.04 8.68
C HIS A 49 -11.58 -0.68 8.55
N GLN A 50 -10.27 -0.68 8.44
CA GLN A 50 -9.49 0.51 8.14
C GLN A 50 -8.39 0.17 7.14
N TRP A 51 -8.17 1.04 6.17
CA TRP A 51 -7.01 0.94 5.29
C TRP A 51 -6.33 2.29 5.11
N GLY A 52 -5.08 2.26 4.74
CA GLY A 52 -4.31 3.43 4.38
C GLY A 52 -3.31 3.06 3.32
N MET A 53 -3.08 3.99 2.41
CA MET A 53 -2.18 3.80 1.29
C MET A 53 -1.37 5.07 1.13
N VAL A 54 -0.07 4.92 0.93
CA VAL A 54 0.83 6.02 0.53
C VAL A 54 1.70 5.55 -0.62
N MET A 55 2.14 6.49 -1.44
CA MET A 55 3.20 6.25 -2.41
C MET A 55 4.54 6.62 -1.78
N ASP A 56 5.52 5.74 -1.96
CA ASP A 56 6.91 5.97 -1.58
C ASP A 56 7.75 5.71 -2.84
N ASP A 57 8.04 6.78 -3.59
CA ASP A 57 8.72 6.75 -4.89
C ASP A 57 8.11 5.77 -5.91
N ASP A 58 8.70 4.58 -6.09
CA ASP A 58 8.34 3.58 -7.08
C ASP A 58 7.49 2.43 -6.53
N LYS A 59 7.04 2.55 -5.29
CA LYS A 59 6.23 1.55 -4.58
C LYS A 59 5.04 2.17 -3.86
N ILE A 60 4.05 1.32 -3.59
CA ILE A 60 2.90 1.62 -2.77
C ILE A 60 3.11 0.95 -1.43
N ALA A 61 2.94 1.67 -0.32
CA ALA A 61 2.79 1.06 0.99
C ALA A 61 1.31 1.04 1.39
N LEU A 62 0.80 -0.16 1.67
CA LEU A 62 -0.58 -0.40 2.04
C LEU A 62 -0.64 -1.01 3.45
N VAL A 63 -1.53 -0.45 4.27
CA VAL A 63 -1.96 -1.00 5.55
C VAL A 63 -3.45 -1.34 5.47
N LEU A 64 -3.81 -2.53 5.94
CA LEU A 64 -5.21 -2.91 6.16
C LEU A 64 -5.36 -3.49 7.57
N ASN A 65 -6.24 -2.89 8.35
CA ASN A 65 -6.66 -3.34 9.68
C ASN A 65 -8.08 -3.90 9.58
N MET A 66 -8.22 -5.19 9.84
CA MET A 66 -9.48 -5.92 9.67
C MET A 66 -10.52 -5.64 10.76
N ASN A 67 -10.12 -5.22 11.96
CA ASN A 67 -11.04 -5.01 13.07
C ASN A 67 -10.56 -3.91 14.04
N PRO A 68 -10.40 -2.66 13.58
CA PRO A 68 -9.93 -1.54 14.39
C PRO A 68 -10.81 -1.23 15.61
N LYS A 69 -12.12 -1.50 15.54
CA LYS A 69 -13.07 -1.21 16.62
C LYS A 69 -13.29 -2.38 17.57
N GLY A 70 -12.73 -3.55 17.27
CA GLY A 70 -13.03 -4.78 18.01
C GLY A 70 -14.51 -5.17 17.95
N THR A 71 -15.24 -4.67 16.96
CA THR A 71 -16.68 -4.87 16.75
C THR A 71 -16.92 -5.78 15.56
N GLY A 72 -18.06 -6.47 15.55
CA GLY A 72 -18.38 -7.45 14.52
C GLY A 72 -17.86 -8.85 14.85
N GLN A 73 -18.32 -9.85 14.10
CA GLN A 73 -17.70 -11.17 14.17
C GLN A 73 -16.32 -11.01 13.55
N GLY A 74 -15.24 -11.22 14.32
CA GLY A 74 -13.87 -11.01 13.85
C GLY A 74 -13.67 -11.66 12.49
N TYR A 75 -13.76 -10.85 11.43
CA TYR A 75 -13.64 -11.35 10.08
C TYR A 75 -12.20 -11.81 9.96
N GLY A 76 -12.02 -13.11 9.68
CA GLY A 76 -10.73 -13.62 9.25
C GLY A 76 -10.23 -12.78 8.08
N PHE A 77 -8.91 -12.69 7.95
CA PHE A 77 -8.26 -11.79 7.01
C PHE A 77 -8.84 -11.95 5.61
N GLN A 78 -9.32 -10.84 5.04
CA GLN A 78 -9.85 -10.84 3.70
C GLN A 78 -8.70 -10.99 2.70
N GLY A 79 -8.47 -12.22 2.25
CA GLY A 79 -7.34 -12.52 1.36
C GLY A 79 -7.53 -12.02 -0.07
N SER A 80 -8.73 -11.66 -0.50
CA SER A 80 -9.05 -11.45 -1.93
C SER A 80 -9.90 -10.22 -2.22
N GLY A 81 -9.96 -9.87 -3.50
CA GLY A 81 -10.85 -8.84 -4.05
C GLY A 81 -10.28 -7.43 -4.04
N TYR A 82 -8.97 -7.28 -3.89
CA TYR A 82 -8.30 -5.98 -3.96
C TYR A 82 -8.11 -5.60 -5.43
N HIS A 83 -8.72 -4.49 -5.84
CA HIS A 83 -8.64 -3.99 -7.21
C HIS A 83 -7.96 -2.63 -7.21
N PHE A 84 -6.80 -2.59 -7.85
CA PHE A 84 -6.05 -1.38 -8.12
C PHE A 84 -6.31 -0.91 -9.55
N GLN A 85 -6.70 0.35 -9.67
CA GLN A 85 -6.78 1.07 -10.93
C GLN A 85 -5.58 2.02 -11.01
N LEU A 86 -4.66 1.75 -11.93
CA LEU A 86 -3.44 2.54 -12.18
C LEU A 86 -3.53 3.13 -13.60
N ALA A 87 -3.96 4.39 -13.70
CA ALA A 87 -4.31 5.00 -14.98
C ALA A 87 -5.33 4.13 -15.77
N ASN A 88 -4.89 3.53 -16.89
CA ASN A 88 -5.72 2.68 -17.75
C ASN A 88 -5.44 1.18 -17.55
N GLN A 89 -4.92 0.80 -16.38
CA GLN A 89 -4.57 -0.57 -16.03
C GLN A 89 -5.37 -1.04 -14.81
N ASP A 90 -5.89 -2.26 -14.90
CA ASP A 90 -6.62 -2.96 -13.86
C ASP A 90 -5.76 -4.10 -13.31
N VAL A 91 -5.38 -3.97 -12.05
CA VAL A 91 -4.54 -4.95 -11.36
C VAL A 91 -5.28 -5.49 -10.15
N TYR A 92 -5.40 -6.80 -10.06
CA TYR A 92 -6.06 -7.51 -8.97
C TYR A 92 -5.01 -8.12 -8.06
N MET A 93 -5.17 -7.93 -6.76
CA MET A 93 -4.32 -8.53 -5.75
C MET A 93 -5.11 -9.54 -4.93
N ASP A 94 -4.61 -10.77 -4.87
CA ASP A 94 -5.20 -11.84 -4.06
C ASP A 94 -4.12 -12.64 -3.34
N MET A 95 -4.37 -13.01 -2.10
CA MET A 95 -3.48 -13.85 -1.30
C MET A 95 -3.25 -15.18 -2.03
N ALA A 96 -1.98 -15.53 -2.23
CA ALA A 96 -1.63 -16.69 -3.01
C ALA A 96 -2.07 -17.99 -2.30
N PRO A 97 -2.49 -19.03 -3.04
CA PRO A 97 -2.92 -20.29 -2.46
C PRO A 97 -1.86 -20.90 -1.52
N GLY A 98 -2.32 -21.51 -0.42
CA GLY A 98 -1.45 -22.13 0.58
C GLY A 98 -0.93 -21.17 1.67
N ASN A 99 -1.15 -19.86 1.53
CA ASN A 99 -0.95 -18.93 2.65
C ASN A 99 -2.14 -18.96 3.62
N SER A 100 -1.86 -18.67 4.89
CA SER A 100 -2.87 -18.45 5.92
C SER A 100 -2.49 -17.25 6.77
N ALA A 101 -3.49 -16.45 7.15
CA ALA A 101 -3.27 -15.36 8.09
C ALA A 101 -3.13 -15.93 9.52
N PRO A 102 -2.18 -15.42 10.32
CA PRO A 102 -2.04 -15.81 11.73
C PRO A 102 -3.29 -15.38 12.50
N THR A 103 -3.69 -16.12 13.54
CA THR A 103 -4.95 -15.86 14.27
C THR A 103 -4.78 -15.58 15.76
N LYS A 104 -3.63 -15.94 16.35
CA LYS A 104 -3.41 -15.71 17.80
C LYS A 104 -2.70 -14.39 18.04
N LEU A 105 -3.08 -13.71 19.12
CA LEU A 105 -2.46 -12.47 19.55
C LEU A 105 -0.93 -12.58 19.60
N GLY A 106 -0.25 -11.61 18.98
CA GLY A 106 1.21 -11.55 18.90
C GLY A 106 1.84 -12.41 17.80
N GLU A 107 1.08 -13.28 17.13
CA GLU A 107 1.59 -14.01 15.96
C GLU A 107 1.76 -13.09 14.75
N SER A 108 2.71 -13.45 13.89
CA SER A 108 2.90 -12.81 12.60
C SER A 108 3.29 -13.83 11.54
N ALA A 109 2.94 -13.56 10.29
CA ALA A 109 3.33 -14.37 9.15
C ALA A 109 3.69 -13.49 7.95
N SER A 110 4.70 -13.93 7.19
CA SER A 110 4.93 -13.43 5.84
C SER A 110 3.95 -14.12 4.89
N VAL A 111 3.26 -13.34 4.07
CA VAL A 111 2.17 -13.81 3.22
C VAL A 111 2.39 -13.30 1.81
N THR A 112 2.38 -14.20 0.83
CA THR A 112 2.52 -13.83 -0.59
C THR A 112 1.15 -13.52 -1.21
N PHE A 113 1.10 -12.48 -2.04
CA PHE A 113 -0.03 -12.10 -2.86
C PHE A 113 0.35 -12.21 -4.34
N ASN A 114 -0.60 -12.67 -5.16
CA ASN A 114 -0.50 -12.58 -6.61
C ASN A 114 -1.01 -11.22 -7.05
N LEU A 115 -0.33 -10.61 -8.02
CA LEU A 115 -0.71 -9.37 -8.69
C LEU A 115 -1.04 -9.70 -10.14
N TYR A 116 -2.32 -9.84 -10.45
CA TYR A 116 -2.80 -10.14 -11.80
C TYR A 116 -3.18 -8.85 -12.52
N ASN A 117 -2.45 -8.50 -13.58
CA ASN A 117 -2.81 -7.40 -14.47
C ASN A 117 -3.74 -7.93 -15.58
N ALA A 118 -4.99 -7.47 -15.59
CA ALA A 118 -6.00 -7.94 -16.54
C ALA A 118 -5.78 -7.42 -17.97
N ASN A 119 -5.06 -6.31 -18.14
CA ASN A 119 -4.79 -5.73 -19.45
C ASN A 119 -3.67 -6.48 -20.19
N THR A 120 -2.66 -6.96 -19.46
CA THR A 120 -1.50 -7.67 -20.04
C THR A 120 -1.56 -9.18 -19.85
N ASN A 121 -2.48 -9.69 -19.02
CA ASN A 121 -2.54 -11.08 -18.57
C ASN A 121 -1.27 -11.56 -17.86
N SER A 122 -0.51 -10.65 -17.25
CA SER A 122 0.67 -11.00 -16.45
C SER A 122 0.30 -11.21 -14.98
N THR A 123 0.99 -12.15 -14.31
CA THR A 123 0.89 -12.33 -12.87
C THR A 123 2.27 -12.22 -12.23
N ASN A 124 2.41 -11.28 -11.30
CA ASN A 124 3.59 -11.16 -10.44
C ASN A 124 3.25 -11.54 -9.00
N ARG A 125 4.25 -11.54 -8.12
CA ARG A 125 4.06 -11.86 -6.70
C ARG A 125 4.76 -10.85 -5.83
N VAL A 126 4.09 -10.46 -4.77
CA VAL A 126 4.59 -9.57 -3.73
C VAL A 126 4.38 -10.21 -2.36
N THR A 127 5.27 -9.94 -1.40
CA THR A 127 5.15 -10.47 -0.04
C THR A 127 4.85 -9.35 0.93
N GLY A 128 3.76 -9.52 1.68
CA GLY A 128 3.43 -8.67 2.82
C GLY A 128 3.64 -9.39 4.14
N LYS A 129 3.40 -8.67 5.23
CA LYS A 129 3.39 -9.21 6.59
C LYS A 129 2.01 -9.01 7.20
N ILE A 130 1.44 -10.07 7.75
CA ILE A 130 0.24 -9.99 8.58
C ILE A 130 0.65 -10.18 10.03
N VAL A 131 0.16 -9.31 10.91
CA VAL A 131 0.34 -9.40 12.37
C VAL A 131 -1.01 -9.45 13.06
N VAL A 132 -1.09 -10.13 14.19
CA VAL A 132 -2.27 -10.10 15.07
C VAL A 132 -1.98 -9.18 16.26
N ARG A 133 -2.75 -8.10 16.39
CA ARG A 133 -2.66 -7.14 17.49
C ARG A 133 -3.96 -7.11 18.30
N ASP A 134 -3.89 -6.51 19.48
CA ASP A 134 -5.07 -6.22 20.28
C ASP A 134 -5.99 -5.22 19.55
N ALA A 135 -7.29 -5.42 19.74
CA ALA A 135 -8.34 -4.48 19.36
C ALA A 135 -9.19 -4.16 20.61
N PRO A 136 -10.02 -3.09 20.59
CA PRO A 136 -10.94 -2.80 21.68
C PRO A 136 -11.87 -3.99 22.01
N ASN A 137 -12.56 -3.92 23.16
CA ASN A 137 -13.54 -4.93 23.59
C ASN A 137 -12.95 -6.34 23.79
N ASN A 138 -11.69 -6.44 24.23
CA ASN A 138 -10.97 -7.71 24.48
C ASN A 138 -10.94 -8.62 23.25
N ASN A 139 -10.80 -8.02 22.07
CA ASN A 139 -10.75 -8.73 20.79
C ASN A 139 -9.37 -8.58 20.15
N THR A 140 -9.16 -9.25 19.01
CA THR A 140 -7.95 -9.10 18.21
C THR A 140 -8.27 -8.59 16.82
N THR A 141 -7.25 -8.08 16.15
CA THR A 141 -7.30 -7.68 14.74
C THR A 141 -6.10 -8.21 13.97
N GLN A 142 -6.33 -8.62 12.73
CA GLN A 142 -5.27 -8.91 11.76
C GLN A 142 -4.96 -7.63 10.98
N ILE A 143 -3.67 -7.29 10.92
CA ILE A 143 -3.18 -6.11 10.22
C ILE A 143 -2.21 -6.56 9.13
N LEU A 144 -2.54 -6.30 7.87
CA LEU A 144 -1.62 -6.42 6.75
C LEU A 144 -0.78 -5.15 6.63
N MET A 145 0.52 -5.33 6.42
CA MET A 145 1.48 -4.32 6.01
C MET A 145 2.19 -4.85 4.77
N ILE A 146 2.14 -4.13 3.66
CA ILE A 146 2.74 -4.56 2.40
C ILE A 146 3.29 -3.38 1.61
N GLU A 147 4.48 -3.56 1.05
CA GLU A 147 5.03 -2.69 0.01
C GLU A 147 4.86 -3.38 -1.34
N ILE A 148 4.32 -2.67 -2.33
CA ILE A 148 4.04 -3.19 -3.67
C ILE A 148 4.79 -2.32 -4.68
N PRO A 149 5.87 -2.85 -5.30
CA PRO A 149 6.54 -2.15 -6.39
C PRO A 149 5.57 -1.92 -7.56
N ILE A 150 5.49 -0.69 -8.06
CA ILE A 150 4.60 -0.35 -9.18
C ILE A 150 5.02 -1.13 -10.45
N ALA A 151 6.31 -1.42 -10.59
CA ALA A 151 6.86 -2.28 -11.65
C ALA A 151 6.32 -3.72 -11.65
N ASP A 152 5.88 -4.22 -10.49
CA ASP A 152 5.25 -5.54 -10.40
C ASP A 152 3.77 -5.50 -10.79
N MET A 153 3.18 -4.31 -10.90
CA MET A 153 1.78 -4.11 -11.26
C MET A 153 1.62 -3.79 -12.75
N VAL A 154 2.52 -2.97 -13.30
CA VAL A 154 2.43 -2.47 -14.68
C VAL A 154 3.80 -2.42 -15.36
N SER A 155 3.80 -2.54 -16.69
CA SER A 155 5.03 -2.57 -17.49
C SER A 155 5.72 -1.21 -17.64
N ASN A 156 5.00 -0.10 -17.46
CA ASN A 156 5.55 1.25 -17.52
C ASN A 156 5.13 2.10 -16.30
N PRO A 157 5.82 1.93 -15.15
CA PRO A 157 5.52 2.63 -13.91
C PRO A 157 5.55 4.16 -14.02
N ALA A 158 6.39 4.72 -14.89
CA ALA A 158 6.57 6.15 -15.05
C ALA A 158 5.34 6.87 -15.61
N LEU A 159 4.37 6.14 -16.17
CA LEU A 159 3.12 6.68 -16.70
C LEU A 159 1.94 6.56 -15.73
N VAL A 160 2.19 6.01 -14.53
CA VAL A 160 1.16 5.89 -13.50
C VAL A 160 0.94 7.25 -12.85
N GLY A 161 -0.29 7.74 -12.94
CA GLY A 161 -0.75 8.94 -12.22
C GLY A 161 -1.32 8.55 -10.86
N ASP A 162 -2.60 8.83 -10.66
CA ASP A 162 -3.31 8.40 -9.46
C ASP A 162 -3.51 6.88 -9.45
N ILE A 163 -3.36 6.30 -8.26
CA ILE A 163 -3.61 4.89 -7.98
C ILE A 163 -4.79 4.81 -7.04
N LYS A 164 -5.86 4.17 -7.50
CA LYS A 164 -7.07 3.93 -6.73
C LYS A 164 -7.15 2.47 -6.32
N LEU A 165 -7.44 2.21 -5.06
CA LEU A 165 -7.71 0.88 -4.51
C LEU A 165 -9.17 0.77 -4.05
N THR A 166 -9.80 -0.35 -4.40
CA THR A 166 -11.13 -0.76 -3.94
C THR A 166 -11.12 -2.21 -3.46
N ASN A 167 -12.06 -2.58 -2.58
CA ASN A 167 -12.35 -3.98 -2.25
C ASN A 167 -13.83 -4.14 -1.90
N ALA A 168 -14.60 -4.73 -2.82
CA ALA A 168 -16.06 -4.86 -2.70
C ALA A 168 -16.52 -5.79 -1.56
N ASN A 169 -15.63 -6.55 -0.93
CA ASN A 169 -15.96 -7.40 0.22
C ASN A 169 -15.85 -6.66 1.56
N LEU A 170 -15.14 -5.52 1.59
CA LEU A 170 -14.84 -4.78 2.81
C LEU A 170 -15.67 -3.50 2.94
N GLY A 171 -16.13 -2.93 1.83
CA GLY A 171 -17.00 -1.77 1.85
C GLY A 171 -17.07 -1.04 0.52
N ASP A 172 -17.77 0.09 0.54
CA ASP A 172 -18.07 0.89 -0.65
C ASP A 172 -17.04 2.00 -0.90
N GLN A 173 -16.07 2.17 0.01
CA GLN A 173 -15.06 3.22 -0.06
C GLN A 173 -13.91 2.85 -1.00
N SER A 174 -13.17 3.88 -1.41
CA SER A 174 -11.91 3.74 -2.13
C SER A 174 -10.83 4.59 -1.46
N VAL A 175 -9.58 4.16 -1.58
CA VAL A 175 -8.40 4.96 -1.21
C VAL A 175 -7.64 5.32 -2.47
N VAL A 176 -7.23 6.58 -2.59
CA VAL A 176 -6.50 7.11 -3.74
C VAL A 176 -5.19 7.72 -3.26
N VAL A 177 -4.09 7.41 -3.96
CA VAL A 177 -2.80 8.09 -3.80
C VAL A 177 -2.35 8.65 -5.14
N SER A 178 -1.80 9.86 -5.13
CA SER A 178 -1.33 10.54 -6.35
C SER A 178 0.16 10.37 -6.55
N GLY A 179 0.59 9.99 -7.75
CA GLY A 179 2.00 9.78 -8.11
C GLY A 179 2.82 11.00 -8.52
N ALA A 180 2.46 12.19 -8.04
CA ALA A 180 3.29 13.38 -8.33
C ALA A 180 4.64 13.25 -7.60
N SER A 181 5.71 13.06 -8.39
CA SER A 181 7.13 12.96 -7.99
C SER A 181 7.51 13.80 -6.77
N THR A 182 7.94 13.12 -5.71
CA THR A 182 8.46 13.70 -4.47
C THR A 182 9.96 13.97 -4.57
N ALA A 183 10.35 15.14 -5.05
CA ALA A 183 11.71 15.66 -4.86
C ALA A 183 11.68 17.12 -4.37
N PRO A 184 12.62 17.50 -3.49
CA PRO A 184 12.63 17.22 -2.06
C PRO A 184 11.65 18.14 -1.30
N MET A 185 10.54 17.59 -0.79
CA MET A 185 9.77 18.23 0.27
C MET A 185 10.30 17.75 1.63
N VAL A 186 11.49 18.24 1.99
CA VAL A 186 11.85 18.29 3.41
C VAL A 186 10.87 19.26 4.06
N ALA A 187 9.94 18.70 4.85
CA ALA A 187 8.97 19.40 5.70
C ALA A 187 7.80 20.11 5.00
N ALA A 188 6.77 19.35 4.58
CA ALA A 188 5.35 19.70 4.81
C ALA A 188 4.39 18.67 4.17
N ALA A 189 3.37 18.26 4.93
CA ALA A 189 2.16 17.54 4.50
C ALA A 189 2.37 16.09 4.00
N LEU A 190 2.11 15.07 4.82
CA LEU A 190 0.78 14.47 4.89
C LEU A 190 0.07 14.49 3.52
N GLY A 191 0.52 13.65 2.59
CA GLY A 191 -0.20 13.36 1.36
C GLY A 191 -1.57 12.81 1.71
N GLY A 192 -2.58 13.68 1.64
CA GLY A 192 -3.91 13.44 2.17
C GLY A 192 -4.59 12.24 1.51
N VAL A 193 -5.15 11.37 2.34
CA VAL A 193 -6.13 10.38 1.89
C VAL A 193 -7.33 11.14 1.34
N ILE A 194 -7.52 11.13 0.01
CA ILE A 194 -8.78 11.59 -0.59
C ILE A 194 -9.75 10.42 -0.56
N VAL A 195 -10.61 10.36 0.46
CA VAL A 195 -11.73 9.41 0.49
C VAL A 195 -12.79 9.87 -0.51
N LEU A 196 -12.84 9.22 -1.68
CA LEU A 196 -13.94 9.38 -2.63
C LEU A 196 -15.06 8.40 -2.28
N VAL A 197 -16.14 8.91 -1.70
CA VAL A 197 -17.43 8.20 -1.60
C VAL A 197 -18.16 8.38 -2.92
N LEU A 198 -18.04 7.44 -3.85
CA LEU A 198 -18.80 7.45 -5.10
C LEU A 198 -19.91 6.40 -5.05
N GLY A 199 -21.17 6.83 -4.89
CA GLY A 199 -22.27 6.16 -5.60
C GLY A 199 -23.58 5.75 -4.89
N ILE A 200 -24.14 6.46 -3.90
CA ILE A 200 -25.57 6.30 -3.55
C ILE A 200 -26.41 7.60 -3.70
N LEU A 201 -25.78 8.75 -3.94
CA LEU A 201 -26.54 10.01 -4.07
C LEU A 201 -27.21 10.22 -5.45
N ILE A 202 -26.85 9.46 -6.49
CA ILE A 202 -27.48 9.61 -7.82
C ILE A 202 -28.78 8.78 -7.95
N PHE A 203 -29.02 7.79 -7.08
CA PHE A 203 -30.25 7.00 -7.16
C PHE A 203 -31.43 7.60 -6.38
N GLN A 204 -31.19 8.53 -5.44
CA GLN A 204 -32.26 9.19 -4.69
C GLN A 204 -32.77 10.49 -5.33
N SER A 205 -32.01 11.14 -6.23
CA SER A 205 -32.46 12.35 -6.91
C SER A 205 -33.35 12.10 -8.13
N HIS A 206 -33.47 10.85 -8.60
CA HIS A 206 -34.41 10.46 -9.66
C HIS A 206 -35.66 9.72 -9.14
N ARG A 207 -35.86 9.71 -7.83
CA ARG A 207 -37.06 9.13 -7.21
C ARG A 207 -37.67 10.09 -6.20
N ARG A 208 -37.98 11.31 -6.63
CA ARG A 208 -38.98 12.20 -6.05
C ARG A 208 -39.51 13.16 -7.10
#